data_AF-A0A943EAJ2-F1
#
_entry.id   AF-A0A943EAJ2-F1
#
_cell.length_a   1.000
_cell.length_b   1.000
_cell.length_c   1.000
_cell.angle_alpha   90.00
_cell.angle_beta   90.00
_cell.angle_gamma   90.00
#
_symmetry.space_group_name_H-M   'P 1'
#
loop_
_entity.id
_entity.type
_entity.pdbx_description
1 polymer ?
#
loop_
_entity_poly.entity_id
_entity_poly.type
_entity_poly.pdbx_seq_one_letter_code
_entity_poly.pdbx_strand_id
1 'polypeptide(L)'
;MKKRMIQLMALALVALGVVSGCSAKAQLPTEIGSFAVVDVSMVDTYDTLQAESGQKLCIIAMKPNDAIQEDKYKSYFCSDDGSSVAKITIAGTEYNCMAVAVQGMPNDKSVEYTLVFEVPESASTAGSLSLTAPNLTPVEIKY
;
A
#
# COMPACT_ATOMS: atom_id res chain seq x y z
N MET A 1 48.91 35.48 1.01
CA MET A 1 48.16 34.25 1.32
C MET A 1 47.11 34.58 2.39
N LYS A 2 45.84 34.83 2.04
CA LYS A 2 44.72 35.01 3.02
C LYS A 2 43.33 35.16 2.35
N LYS A 3 43.08 34.47 1.22
CA LYS A 3 41.79 34.49 0.50
C LYS A 3 41.03 33.16 0.54
N ARG A 4 41.29 32.30 1.54
CA ARG A 4 40.76 30.92 1.58
C ARG A 4 39.88 30.56 2.79
N MET A 5 39.53 31.50 3.66
CA MET A 5 38.87 31.16 4.95
C MET A 5 37.41 31.57 5.10
N ILE A 6 36.76 32.18 4.09
CA ILE A 6 35.36 32.66 4.24
C ILE A 6 34.34 31.81 3.47
N GLN A 7 34.77 30.88 2.60
CA GLN A 7 33.85 29.97 1.90
C GLN A 7 33.44 28.73 2.72
N LEU A 8 34.03 28.50 3.89
CA LEU A 8 33.74 27.32 4.70
C LEU A 8 32.56 27.50 5.67
N MET A 9 31.96 28.69 5.73
CA MET A 9 30.88 28.97 6.69
C MET A 9 29.47 28.89 6.08
N ALA A 10 29.34 28.70 4.76
CA ALA A 10 28.05 28.56 4.07
C ALA A 10 27.60 27.10 3.86
N LEU A 11 28.44 26.11 4.24
CA LEU A 11 28.18 24.69 3.95
C LEU A 11 27.73 23.87 5.16
N ALA A 12 27.33 24.51 6.26
CA ALA A 12 26.90 23.84 7.49
C ALA A 12 25.39 23.92 7.76
N LEU A 13 24.59 24.47 6.83
CA LEU A 13 23.14 24.68 7.01
C LEU A 13 22.25 23.81 6.10
N VAL A 14 22.80 22.83 5.38
CA VAL A 14 22.03 21.97 4.45
C VAL A 14 22.03 20.49 4.87
N ALA A 15 22.51 20.14 6.06
CA ALA A 15 22.67 18.73 6.47
C ALA A 15 21.80 18.30 7.66
N LEU A 16 20.70 19.00 7.94
CA LEU A 16 19.71 18.59 8.95
C LEU A 16 18.34 18.53 8.28
N GLY A 17 18.03 17.38 7.67
CA GLY A 17 16.75 17.17 7.01
C GLY A 17 16.63 15.88 6.22
N VAL A 18 17.73 15.17 5.93
CA VAL A 18 17.64 13.77 5.53
C VAL A 18 17.55 12.94 6.81
N VAL A 19 16.41 13.08 7.50
CA VAL A 19 15.96 12.03 8.41
C VAL A 19 15.83 10.81 7.52
N SER A 20 16.81 9.93 7.64
CA SER A 20 16.81 8.57 7.13
C SER A 20 15.41 8.00 7.34
N GLY A 21 14.64 8.00 6.25
CA GLY A 21 13.26 7.56 6.22
C GLY A 21 13.21 6.08 6.54
N CYS A 22 13.09 5.77 7.82
CA CYS A 22 12.27 4.64 8.21
C CYS A 22 10.86 5.04 7.76
N SER A 23 10.52 4.77 6.50
CA SER A 23 9.16 4.92 6.00
C SER A 23 8.31 4.02 6.89
N ALA A 24 7.65 4.62 7.88
CA ALA A 24 6.73 3.87 8.70
C ALA A 24 5.76 3.17 7.76
N LYS A 25 5.71 1.83 7.83
CA LYS A 25 4.77 1.04 7.03
C LYS A 25 3.38 1.59 7.28
N ALA A 26 2.64 1.91 6.21
CA ALA A 26 1.31 2.50 6.30
C ALA A 26 0.41 1.60 7.15
N GLN A 27 -0.39 2.20 8.02
CA GLN A 27 -1.30 1.47 8.89
C GLN A 27 -2.74 1.76 8.49
N LEU A 28 -3.57 0.71 8.48
CA LEU A 28 -4.98 0.77 8.18
C LEU A 28 -5.76 0.44 9.46
N PRO A 29 -6.16 1.44 10.25
CA PRO A 29 -7.09 1.23 11.35
C PRO A 29 -8.50 1.03 10.76
N THR A 30 -9.01 -0.20 10.82
CA THR A 30 -10.35 -0.55 10.31
C THR A 30 -11.25 -1.03 11.43
N GLU A 31 -12.55 -1.14 11.17
CA GLU A 31 -13.51 -1.68 12.14
C GLU A 31 -13.32 -3.19 12.41
N ILE A 32 -12.68 -3.89 11.47
CA ILE A 32 -12.40 -5.32 11.57
C ILE A 32 -11.02 -5.61 12.17
N GLY A 33 -10.23 -4.59 12.48
CA GLY A 33 -8.88 -4.71 13.05
C GLY A 33 -7.88 -3.74 12.42
N SER A 34 -6.61 -3.84 12.81
CA SER A 34 -5.54 -2.99 12.27
C SER A 34 -4.60 -3.81 11.38
N PHE A 35 -4.27 -3.26 10.22
CA PHE A 35 -3.34 -3.87 9.28
C PHE A 35 -2.14 -2.96 9.02
N ALA A 36 -0.94 -3.52 8.94
CA ALA A 36 0.24 -2.85 8.41
C ALA A 36 0.46 -3.29 6.96
N VAL A 37 0.63 -2.33 6.05
CA VAL A 37 1.04 -2.62 4.67
C VAL A 37 2.47 -3.15 4.70
N VAL A 38 2.68 -4.34 4.16
CA VAL A 38 4.01 -4.96 4.09
C VAL A 38 4.69 -4.74 2.76
N ASP A 39 3.93 -4.74 1.67
CA ASP A 39 4.39 -4.58 0.30
C ASP A 39 3.27 -4.06 -0.60
N VAL A 40 3.65 -3.38 -1.68
CA VAL A 40 2.76 -3.10 -2.81
C VAL A 40 3.51 -3.46 -4.09
N SER A 41 2.92 -4.33 -4.91
CA SER A 41 3.54 -4.81 -6.14
C SER A 41 2.60 -4.67 -7.33
N MET A 42 3.18 -4.42 -8.49
CA MET A 42 2.50 -4.34 -9.78
C MET A 42 2.93 -5.54 -10.63
N VAL A 43 2.03 -6.50 -10.85
CA VAL A 43 2.37 -7.79 -11.47
C VAL A 43 1.40 -8.14 -12.59
N ASP A 44 1.79 -9.02 -13.51
CA ASP A 44 0.91 -9.51 -14.57
C ASP A 44 -0.08 -10.58 -14.07
N THR A 45 0.30 -11.32 -13.02
CA THR A 45 -0.46 -12.46 -12.49
C THR A 45 -0.35 -12.54 -10.97
N TYR A 46 -1.43 -12.95 -10.31
CA TYR A 46 -1.46 -13.18 -8.87
C TYR A 46 -2.47 -14.28 -8.53
N ASP A 47 -2.00 -15.36 -7.91
CA ASP A 47 -2.77 -16.60 -7.69
C ASP A 47 -3.41 -17.11 -9.00
N THR A 48 -4.74 -17.07 -9.11
CA THR A 48 -5.50 -17.49 -10.29
C THR A 48 -5.90 -16.32 -11.21
N LEU A 49 -5.54 -15.09 -10.83
CA LEU A 49 -5.85 -13.87 -11.57
C LEU A 49 -4.74 -13.51 -12.55
N GLN A 50 -5.14 -13.00 -13.72
CA GLN A 50 -4.26 -12.49 -14.77
C GLN A 50 -4.79 -11.12 -15.22
N ALA A 51 -3.89 -10.13 -15.31
CA ALA A 51 -4.23 -8.81 -15.81
C ALA A 51 -4.58 -8.84 -17.30
N GLU A 52 -5.51 -8.00 -17.71
CA GLU A 52 -5.78 -7.76 -19.12
C GLU A 52 -4.60 -7.09 -19.84
N SER A 53 -4.59 -7.16 -21.18
CA SER A 53 -3.52 -6.55 -21.99
C SER A 53 -3.43 -5.04 -21.76
N GLY A 54 -2.24 -4.57 -21.37
CA GLY A 54 -1.99 -3.15 -21.05
C GLY A 54 -2.30 -2.78 -19.59
N GLN A 55 -2.76 -3.75 -18.79
CA GLN A 55 -3.04 -3.60 -17.37
C GLN A 55 -2.00 -4.36 -16.52
N LYS A 56 -2.01 -4.09 -15.22
CA LYS A 56 -1.30 -4.79 -14.16
C LYS A 56 -2.24 -5.04 -12.99
N LEU A 57 -1.98 -6.09 -12.23
CA LEU A 57 -2.56 -6.30 -10.91
C LEU A 57 -1.72 -5.54 -9.88
N CYS A 58 -2.32 -4.54 -9.23
CA CYS A 58 -1.79 -3.88 -8.04
C CYS A 58 -2.15 -4.71 -6.82
N ILE A 59 -1.16 -5.33 -6.19
CA ILE A 59 -1.30 -6.15 -5.00
C ILE A 59 -0.86 -5.33 -3.79
N ILE A 60 -1.76 -5.09 -2.84
CA ILE A 60 -1.41 -4.51 -1.54
C ILE A 60 -1.37 -5.65 -0.53
N ALA A 61 -0.17 -6.07 -0.13
CA ALA A 61 -0.01 -7.09 0.89
C ALA A 61 0.07 -6.45 2.27
N MET A 62 -0.61 -7.04 3.25
CA MET A 62 -0.76 -6.52 4.60
C MET A 62 -0.61 -7.62 5.64
N LYS A 63 -0.20 -7.23 6.85
CA LYS A 63 -0.20 -8.10 8.04
C LYS A 63 -1.07 -7.50 9.14
N PRO A 64 -1.81 -8.32 9.88
CA PRO A 64 -2.57 -7.82 11.02
C PRO A 64 -1.59 -7.38 12.12
N ASN A 65 -1.80 -6.20 12.71
CA ASN A 65 -1.03 -5.73 13.86
C ASN A 65 -1.50 -6.42 15.15
N ASP A 66 -2.80 -6.68 15.25
CA ASP A 66 -3.48 -7.26 16.40
C ASP A 66 -4.48 -8.35 15.95
N ALA A 67 -5.33 -8.82 16.85
CA ALA A 67 -6.45 -9.68 16.48
C ALA A 67 -7.40 -8.94 15.51
N ILE A 68 -7.85 -9.64 14.47
CA ILE A 68 -8.80 -9.13 13.48
C ILE A 68 -10.03 -10.04 13.40
N GLN A 69 -11.13 -9.50 12.85
CA GLN A 69 -12.32 -10.26 12.48
C GLN A 69 -12.11 -10.88 11.09
N GLU A 70 -11.38 -12.01 11.03
CA GLU A 70 -10.99 -12.66 9.77
C GLU A 70 -12.18 -13.04 8.88
N ASP A 71 -13.28 -13.46 9.49
CA ASP A 71 -14.54 -13.81 8.83
C ASP A 71 -15.17 -12.64 8.05
N LYS A 72 -14.83 -11.39 8.42
CA LYS A 72 -15.30 -10.17 7.77
C LYS A 72 -14.29 -9.57 6.79
N TYR A 73 -13.06 -10.08 6.73
CA TYR A 73 -12.00 -9.49 5.91
C TYR A 73 -12.43 -9.32 4.45
N LYS A 74 -12.98 -10.38 3.87
CA LYS A 74 -13.44 -10.38 2.49
C LYS A 74 -14.54 -9.34 2.29
N SER A 75 -15.67 -9.50 2.96
CA SER A 75 -16.83 -8.61 2.79
C SER A 75 -16.56 -7.15 3.15
N TYR A 76 -15.60 -6.86 4.01
CA TYR A 76 -15.23 -5.49 4.38
C TYR A 76 -14.48 -4.74 3.27
N PHE A 77 -13.52 -5.38 2.60
CA PHE A 77 -12.73 -4.74 1.53
C PHE A 77 -13.32 -4.98 0.13
N CYS A 78 -13.88 -6.17 -0.10
CA CYS A 78 -14.47 -6.58 -1.37
C CYS A 78 -15.75 -7.37 -1.07
N SER A 79 -16.90 -6.70 -1.15
CA SER A 79 -18.19 -7.27 -0.75
C SER A 79 -18.49 -8.59 -1.46
N ASP A 80 -19.16 -9.50 -0.78
CA ASP A 80 -19.55 -10.81 -1.33
C ASP A 80 -20.62 -10.69 -2.43
N ASP A 81 -21.31 -9.54 -2.54
CA ASP A 81 -22.23 -9.23 -3.63
C ASP A 81 -21.54 -8.69 -4.90
N GLY A 82 -20.20 -8.66 -4.91
CA GLY A 82 -19.40 -8.15 -6.01
C GLY A 82 -19.25 -6.63 -6.03
N SER A 83 -19.76 -5.91 -5.03
CA SER A 83 -19.49 -4.47 -4.88
C SER A 83 -18.12 -4.22 -4.21
N SER A 84 -17.27 -3.47 -4.86
CA SER A 84 -15.98 -3.08 -4.30
C SER A 84 -16.19 -1.99 -3.25
N VAL A 85 -15.75 -2.26 -2.02
CA VAL A 85 -15.87 -1.29 -0.93
C VAL A 85 -14.56 -0.54 -0.70
N ALA A 86 -13.45 -1.24 -0.92
CA ALA A 86 -12.14 -0.63 -0.97
C ALA A 86 -11.83 -0.10 -2.36
N LYS A 87 -11.16 1.04 -2.39
CA LYS A 87 -10.67 1.68 -3.62
C LYS A 87 -9.24 2.15 -3.43
N ILE A 88 -8.48 2.15 -4.51
CA ILE A 88 -7.22 2.89 -4.59
C ILE A 88 -7.36 4.07 -5.53
N THR A 89 -6.65 5.15 -5.24
CA THR A 89 -6.47 6.27 -6.15
C THR A 89 -5.00 6.35 -6.54
N ILE A 90 -4.71 6.28 -7.83
CA ILE A 90 -3.36 6.46 -8.40
C ILE A 90 -3.41 7.58 -9.41
N ALA A 91 -2.54 8.59 -9.24
CA ALA A 91 -2.49 9.76 -10.13
C ALA A 91 -3.86 10.42 -10.40
N GLY A 92 -4.74 10.44 -9.38
CA GLY A 92 -6.09 11.01 -9.46
C GLY A 92 -7.16 10.12 -10.09
N THR A 93 -6.82 8.90 -10.50
CA THR A 93 -7.78 7.92 -11.03
C THR A 93 -8.13 6.89 -9.96
N GLU A 94 -9.42 6.62 -9.77
CA GLU A 94 -9.92 5.61 -8.83
C GLU A 94 -10.00 4.22 -9.47
N TYR A 95 -9.63 3.20 -8.71
CA TYR A 95 -9.73 1.80 -9.07
C TYR A 95 -10.37 1.01 -7.93
N ASN A 96 -11.28 0.12 -8.29
CA ASN A 96 -12.07 -0.66 -7.37
C ASN A 96 -11.35 -1.98 -7.01
N CYS A 97 -11.44 -2.41 -5.75
CA CYS A 97 -10.92 -3.71 -5.33
C CYS A 97 -11.63 -4.84 -6.09
N MET A 98 -10.87 -5.70 -6.76
CA MET A 98 -11.41 -6.80 -7.55
C MET A 98 -11.44 -8.11 -6.78
N ALA A 99 -10.45 -8.31 -5.93
CA ALA A 99 -10.35 -9.51 -5.13
C ALA A 99 -9.57 -9.24 -3.85
N VAL A 100 -9.76 -10.13 -2.88
CA VAL A 100 -8.87 -10.24 -1.73
C VAL A 100 -8.38 -11.67 -1.64
N ALA A 101 -7.20 -11.86 -1.07
CA ALA A 101 -6.71 -13.18 -0.73
C ALA A 101 -6.14 -13.19 0.69
N VAL A 102 -6.13 -14.38 1.26
CA VAL A 102 -5.52 -14.67 2.56
C VAL A 102 -4.45 -15.72 2.27
N GLN A 103 -3.18 -15.29 2.21
CA GLN A 103 -2.06 -16.20 2.02
C GLN A 103 -1.57 -16.64 3.40
N GLY A 104 -1.74 -17.91 3.75
CA GLY A 104 -1.56 -18.39 5.12
C GLY A 104 -0.29 -19.19 5.37
N MET A 105 0.09 -19.26 6.66
CA MET A 105 0.31 -20.55 7.32
C MET A 105 -0.44 -20.57 8.67
N PRO A 106 -1.54 -21.34 8.78
CA PRO A 106 -2.29 -21.46 10.03
C PRO A 106 -1.51 -22.31 11.05
N ASN A 107 -1.48 -21.86 12.31
CA ASN A 107 -0.74 -22.37 13.48
C ASN A 107 0.75 -21.96 13.56
N ASP A 108 0.95 -20.71 14.00
CA ASP A 108 2.22 -20.02 14.33
C ASP A 108 2.89 -19.15 13.25
N LYS A 109 2.00 -18.46 12.52
CA LYS A 109 2.11 -17.07 12.01
C LYS A 109 3.06 -16.76 10.86
N SER A 110 2.46 -16.45 9.71
CA SER A 110 2.45 -15.11 9.09
C SER A 110 1.39 -15.16 7.99
N VAL A 111 0.14 -14.83 8.31
CA VAL A 111 -0.91 -14.68 7.30
C VAL A 111 -0.75 -13.32 6.64
N GLU A 112 -0.61 -13.31 5.32
CA GLU A 112 -0.60 -12.09 4.51
C GLU A 112 -2.00 -11.89 3.90
N TYR A 113 -2.60 -10.77 4.24
CA TYR A 113 -3.89 -10.32 3.73
C TYR A 113 -3.62 -9.44 2.54
N THR A 114 -4.17 -9.78 1.38
CA THR A 114 -3.91 -9.02 0.16
C THR A 114 -5.18 -8.43 -0.41
N LEU A 115 -5.07 -7.20 -0.91
CA LEU A 115 -6.06 -6.55 -1.77
C LEU A 115 -5.53 -6.54 -3.19
N VAL A 116 -6.38 -6.81 -4.17
CA VAL A 116 -6.02 -6.89 -5.58
C VAL A 116 -6.88 -5.91 -6.36
N PHE A 117 -6.21 -5.07 -7.15
CA PHE A 117 -6.83 -4.10 -8.05
C PHE A 117 -6.23 -4.28 -9.44
N GLU A 118 -6.99 -4.01 -10.49
CA GLU A 118 -6.43 -3.90 -11.84
C GLU A 118 -6.29 -2.44 -12.22
N VAL A 119 -5.10 -2.09 -12.70
CA VAL A 119 -4.67 -0.73 -13.00
C VAL A 119 -3.91 -0.72 -14.34
N PRO A 120 -3.83 0.42 -15.06
CA PRO A 120 -3.00 0.50 -16.24
C PRO A 120 -1.52 0.32 -15.92
N GLU A 121 -0.75 -0.22 -16.85
CA GLU A 121 0.70 -0.41 -16.67
C GLU A 121 1.42 0.90 -16.30
N SER A 122 0.94 2.04 -16.78
CA SER A 122 1.46 3.36 -16.44
C SER A 122 1.35 3.72 -14.95
N ALA A 123 0.42 3.11 -14.21
CA ALA A 123 0.23 3.33 -12.77
C ALA A 123 1.46 2.93 -11.96
N SER A 124 2.25 1.96 -12.43
CA SER A 124 3.50 1.53 -11.80
C SER A 124 4.53 2.65 -11.64
N THR A 125 4.42 3.73 -12.42
CA THR A 125 5.34 4.87 -12.38
C THR A 125 4.93 5.98 -11.40
N ALA A 126 3.77 5.87 -10.76
CA ALA A 126 3.25 6.92 -9.88
C ALA A 126 4.00 7.01 -8.54
N GLY A 127 4.55 5.90 -8.04
CA GLY A 127 5.32 5.83 -6.79
C GLY A 127 4.52 6.00 -5.48
N SER A 128 3.23 6.26 -5.59
CA SER A 128 2.30 6.23 -4.47
C SER A 128 0.85 5.99 -4.90
N LEU A 129 0.03 5.59 -3.94
CA LEU A 129 -1.41 5.43 -4.05
C LEU A 129 -2.09 5.89 -2.77
N SER A 130 -3.39 6.19 -2.84
CA SER A 130 -4.24 6.42 -1.67
C SER A 130 -5.28 5.31 -1.58
N LEU A 131 -5.30 4.56 -0.48
CA LEU A 131 -6.28 3.50 -0.22
C LEU A 131 -7.43 4.03 0.64
N THR A 132 -8.65 3.71 0.25
CA THR A 132 -9.88 3.98 1.01
C THR A 132 -10.67 2.70 1.20
N ALA A 133 -11.45 2.65 2.28
CA ALA A 133 -12.36 1.56 2.65
C ALA A 133 -13.45 2.13 3.60
N PRO A 134 -14.52 1.38 3.94
CA PRO A 134 -15.55 1.86 4.87
C PRO A 134 -14.98 2.40 6.17
N ASN A 135 -15.30 3.64 6.51
CA ASN A 135 -14.86 4.29 7.75
C ASN A 135 -13.33 4.34 7.94
N LEU A 136 -12.55 4.09 6.87
CA LEU A 136 -11.11 4.29 6.82
C LEU A 136 -10.83 5.67 6.22
N THR A 137 -10.14 6.52 6.98
CA THR A 137 -9.59 7.77 6.42
C THR A 137 -8.59 7.42 5.32
N PRO A 138 -8.58 8.10 4.17
CA PRO A 138 -7.66 7.78 3.08
C PRO A 138 -6.20 7.64 3.55
N VAL A 139 -5.57 6.52 3.22
CA VAL A 139 -4.20 6.19 3.64
C VAL A 139 -3.28 6.26 2.42
N GLU A 140 -2.30 7.16 2.47
CA GLU A 140 -1.26 7.24 1.44
C GLU A 140 -0.23 6.11 1.66
N ILE A 141 0.04 5.36 0.59
CA ILE A 141 0.97 4.23 0.57
C ILE A 141 1.97 4.49 -0.56
N LYS A 142 3.27 4.49 -0.22
CA LYS A 142 4.37 4.63 -1.18
C LYS A 142 4.90 3.26 -1.57
N TYR A 143 5.27 3.10 -2.84
CA TYR A 143 5.78 1.85 -3.40
C TYR A 143 6.78 2.09 -4.52
#